data_AF-A0A497Q161-F1
#
_entry.id   AF-A0A497Q161-F1
#
_cell.length_a   1.000
_cell.length_b   1.000
_cell.length_c   1.000
_cell.angle_alpha   90.00
_cell.angle_beta   90.00
_cell.angle_gamma   90.00
#
_symmetry.space_group_name_H-M   'P 1'
#
loop_
_entity.id
_entity.type
_entity.pdbx_description
1 polymer ?
#
loop_
_entity_poly.entity_id
_entity_poly.type
_entity_poly.pdbx_seq_one_letter_code
_entity_poly.pdbx_strand_id
1 'polypeptide(L)'
;MDFKDLTPVDQWILAETNKMLETITPECEVLDFHKPAIELRRFAWSFFADHVLEMLKGRAFNSDGQFSELEQQSAWFVLHEVLKVILKALAPMTPFITDRIYRELYNKKGIHREQYPIPVDEWKSELSGLTDLVLQTNSAFWRFKRENNISLRQGLPEAYIPKSLRPWEADLKAMHGIEKLGFGSPTTNGFHEVPIYESGGKDSLFVRFPSSSEE
;
A
#
# COMPACT_ATOMS: atom_id res chain seq x y z
N MET A 1 -12.98 -6.87 -11.76
CA MET A 1 -11.93 -7.84 -12.13
C MET A 1 -11.99 -8.96 -11.12
N ASP A 2 -11.75 -10.21 -11.52
CA ASP A 2 -11.69 -11.31 -10.55
C ASP A 2 -10.40 -11.18 -9.73
N PHE A 3 -10.43 -11.61 -8.47
CA PHE A 3 -9.28 -11.54 -7.56
C PHE A 3 -8.00 -12.16 -8.17
N LYS A 4 -8.15 -13.32 -8.83
CA LYS A 4 -7.07 -14.05 -9.50
C LYS A 4 -6.43 -13.30 -10.68
N ASP A 5 -7.15 -12.35 -11.27
CA ASP A 5 -6.68 -11.57 -12.44
C ASP A 5 -5.95 -10.29 -12.01
N LEU A 6 -5.96 -9.98 -10.71
CA LEU A 6 -5.28 -8.83 -10.14
C LEU A 6 -3.78 -9.07 -10.01
N THR A 7 -3.00 -7.99 -9.96
CA THR A 7 -1.58 -8.08 -9.62
C THR A 7 -1.38 -8.64 -8.21
N PRO A 8 -0.23 -9.27 -7.91
CA PRO A 8 0.06 -9.76 -6.55
C PRO A 8 -0.08 -8.67 -5.47
N VAL A 9 0.33 -7.43 -5.78
CA VAL A 9 0.22 -6.29 -4.87
C VAL A 9 -1.23 -5.92 -4.62
N ASP A 10 -2.08 -5.94 -5.64
CA ASP A 10 -3.50 -5.61 -5.49
C ASP A 10 -4.27 -6.72 -4.75
N GLN A 11 -3.90 -7.98 -4.94
CA GLN A 11 -4.39 -9.11 -4.14
C GLN A 11 -4.02 -8.97 -2.66
N TRP A 12 -2.79 -8.56 -2.37
CA TRP A 12 -2.33 -8.27 -1.01
C TRP A 12 -3.13 -7.14 -0.36
N ILE A 13 -3.38 -6.04 -1.09
CA ILE A 13 -4.16 -4.91 -0.59
C ILE A 13 -5.59 -5.33 -0.23
N LEU A 14 -6.24 -6.13 -1.07
CA LEU A 14 -7.57 -6.67 -0.76
C LEU A 14 -7.54 -7.64 0.41
N ALA A 15 -6.50 -8.47 0.55
CA ALA A 15 -6.34 -9.37 1.68
C ALA A 15 -6.16 -8.60 3.02
N GLU A 16 -5.38 -7.51 3.03
CA GLU A 16 -5.27 -6.64 4.22
C GLU A 16 -6.58 -5.89 4.51
N THR A 17 -7.33 -5.49 3.48
CA THR A 17 -8.67 -4.94 3.62
C THR A 17 -9.62 -5.96 4.26
N ASN A 18 -9.50 -7.23 3.87
CA ASN A 18 -10.31 -8.32 4.38
C ASN A 18 -10.01 -8.60 5.86
N LYS A 19 -8.74 -8.65 6.26
CA LYS A 19 -8.33 -8.77 7.67
C LYS A 19 -8.88 -7.63 8.54
N MET A 20 -8.89 -6.41 8.00
CA MET A 20 -9.50 -5.27 8.70
C MET A 20 -10.99 -5.50 8.93
N LEU A 21 -11.73 -5.97 7.90
CA LEU A 21 -13.14 -6.33 8.03
C LEU A 21 -13.37 -7.46 9.04
N GLU A 22 -12.53 -8.49 9.04
CA GLU A 22 -12.58 -9.59 10.02
C GLU A 22 -12.42 -9.08 11.46
N THR A 23 -11.61 -8.03 11.64
CA THR A 23 -11.37 -7.41 12.95
C THR A 23 -12.56 -6.57 13.41
N ILE A 24 -13.18 -5.78 12.53
CA ILE A 24 -14.21 -4.81 12.94
C ILE A 24 -15.63 -5.38 12.94
N THR A 25 -15.93 -6.36 12.09
CA THR A 25 -17.31 -6.86 11.89
C THR A 25 -17.92 -7.42 13.19
N PRO A 26 -17.22 -8.27 13.98
CA PRO A 26 -17.78 -8.80 15.23
C PRO A 26 -18.07 -7.72 16.29
N GLU A 27 -17.26 -6.66 16.31
CA GLU A 27 -17.43 -5.55 17.26
C GLU A 27 -18.66 -4.70 16.90
N CYS A 28 -18.92 -4.52 15.59
CA CYS A 28 -20.13 -3.86 15.11
C CYS A 28 -21.41 -4.66 15.44
N GLU A 29 -21.36 -6.00 15.44
CA GLU A 29 -22.50 -6.85 15.81
C GLU A 29 -22.94 -6.66 17.26
N VAL A 30 -21.99 -6.34 18.15
CA VAL A 30 -22.25 -6.05 19.57
C VAL A 30 -22.41 -4.54 19.86
N LEU A 31 -22.52 -3.72 18.81
CA LEU A 31 -22.68 -2.26 18.88
C LEU A 31 -21.51 -1.52 19.55
N ASP A 32 -20.32 -2.13 19.61
CA ASP A 32 -19.08 -1.45 20.02
C ASP A 32 -18.41 -0.83 18.79
N PHE A 33 -18.62 0.47 18.60
CA PHE A 33 -18.00 1.22 17.50
C PHE A 33 -16.64 1.84 17.88
N HIS A 34 -16.18 1.73 19.12
CA HIS A 34 -14.91 2.32 19.54
C HIS A 34 -13.72 1.62 18.86
N LYS A 35 -13.66 0.28 18.92
CA LYS A 35 -12.59 -0.48 18.26
C LYS A 35 -12.64 -0.35 16.73
N PRO A 36 -13.80 -0.50 16.04
CA PRO A 36 -13.92 -0.21 14.62
C PRO A 36 -13.41 1.17 14.22
N ALA A 37 -13.70 2.23 14.99
CA ALA A 37 -13.20 3.57 14.69
C ALA A 37 -11.68 3.63 14.66
N ILE A 38 -11.03 3.06 15.68
CA ILE A 38 -9.57 3.07 15.82
C ILE A 38 -8.94 2.27 14.69
N GLU A 39 -9.47 1.07 14.42
CA GLU A 39 -8.95 0.21 13.37
C GLU A 39 -9.14 0.78 11.98
N LEU A 40 -10.32 1.31 11.67
CA LEU A 40 -10.58 1.98 10.39
C LEU A 40 -9.70 3.22 10.22
N ARG A 41 -9.48 4.00 11.27
CA ARG A 41 -8.58 5.15 11.23
C ARG A 41 -7.15 4.72 10.92
N ARG A 42 -6.64 3.71 11.65
CA ARG A 42 -5.30 3.13 11.42
C ARG A 42 -5.17 2.61 9.99
N PHE A 43 -6.14 1.84 9.52
CA PHE A 43 -6.14 1.27 8.18
C PHE A 43 -6.20 2.36 7.10
N ALA A 44 -7.14 3.28 7.18
CA ALA A 44 -7.32 4.32 6.17
C ALA A 44 -6.12 5.28 6.09
N TRP A 45 -5.54 5.64 7.25
CA TRP A 45 -4.44 6.59 7.31
C TRP A 45 -3.08 5.90 7.12
N SER A 46 -2.72 5.02 8.04
CA SER A 46 -1.36 4.46 8.13
C SER A 46 -1.08 3.35 7.13
N PHE A 47 -2.09 2.63 6.64
CA PHE A 47 -1.90 1.61 5.61
C PHE A 47 -2.27 2.15 4.22
N PHE A 48 -3.53 2.56 4.04
CA PHE A 48 -4.04 2.92 2.73
C PHE A 48 -3.44 4.24 2.22
N ALA A 49 -3.54 5.33 2.97
CA ALA A 49 -3.03 6.62 2.52
C ALA A 49 -1.50 6.68 2.47
N ASP A 50 -0.83 6.32 3.56
CA ASP A 50 0.64 6.44 3.65
C ASP A 50 1.37 5.48 2.71
N HIS A 51 0.90 4.24 2.55
CA HIS A 51 1.62 3.23 1.76
C HIS A 51 0.93 2.87 0.45
N VAL A 52 -0.34 2.45 0.46
CA VAL A 52 -1.00 1.93 -0.74
C VAL A 52 -1.15 3.01 -1.82
N LEU A 53 -1.62 4.22 -1.46
CA LEU A 53 -1.75 5.31 -2.43
C LEU A 53 -0.40 5.69 -3.02
N GLU A 54 0.64 5.86 -2.20
CA GLU A 54 1.98 6.21 -2.68
C GLU A 54 2.56 5.12 -3.60
N MET A 55 2.37 3.85 -3.24
CA MET A 55 2.84 2.70 -4.01
C MET A 55 2.16 2.60 -5.37
N LEU A 56 0.82 2.76 -5.42
CA LEU A 56 0.06 2.60 -6.65
C LEU A 56 0.07 3.82 -7.56
N LYS A 57 0.55 5.00 -7.14
CA LYS A 57 0.60 6.21 -7.99
C LYS A 57 1.30 5.95 -9.33
N GLY A 58 2.46 5.31 -9.30
CA GLY A 58 3.23 5.01 -10.51
C GLY A 58 2.42 4.19 -11.51
N ARG A 59 1.79 3.11 -11.03
CA ARG A 59 0.95 2.22 -11.84
C ARG A 59 -0.38 2.84 -12.26
N ALA A 60 -1.02 3.61 -11.39
CA ALA A 60 -2.32 4.22 -11.64
C ALA A 60 -2.24 5.37 -12.67
N PHE A 61 -1.20 6.20 -12.62
CA PHE A 61 -0.97 7.24 -13.62
C PHE A 61 -0.34 6.68 -14.90
N ASN A 62 0.63 5.77 -14.76
CA ASN A 62 1.35 5.12 -15.85
C ASN A 62 1.91 6.12 -16.90
N SER A 63 2.35 7.29 -16.46
CA SER A 63 2.77 8.39 -17.35
C SER A 63 3.92 8.02 -18.28
N ASP A 64 4.79 7.10 -17.85
CA ASP A 64 5.96 6.64 -18.59
C ASP A 64 5.72 5.31 -19.34
N GLY A 65 4.49 4.77 -19.30
CA GLY A 65 4.12 3.52 -19.98
C GLY A 65 4.86 2.27 -19.49
N GLN A 66 5.35 2.26 -18.25
CA GLN A 66 6.10 1.14 -17.68
C GLN A 66 5.23 -0.05 -17.26
N PHE A 67 3.93 0.19 -17.08
CA PHE A 67 2.94 -0.83 -16.73
C PHE A 67 2.03 -1.12 -17.92
N SER A 68 1.60 -2.37 -18.07
CA SER A 68 0.58 -2.74 -19.03
C SER A 68 -0.77 -2.11 -18.67
N GLU A 69 -1.68 -2.03 -19.65
CA GLU A 69 -3.03 -1.52 -19.43
C GLU A 69 -3.78 -2.35 -18.38
N LEU A 70 -3.60 -3.67 -18.37
CA LEU A 70 -4.22 -4.55 -17.39
C LEU A 70 -3.73 -4.29 -15.96
N GLU A 71 -2.42 -4.06 -15.78
CA GLU A 71 -1.83 -3.69 -14.49
C GLU A 71 -2.36 -2.34 -14.00
N GLN A 72 -2.48 -1.35 -14.90
CA GLN A 72 -3.07 -0.05 -14.58
C GLN A 72 -4.55 -0.17 -14.18
N GLN A 73 -5.35 -0.95 -14.91
CA GLN A 73 -6.74 -1.22 -14.57
C GLN A 73 -6.88 -1.95 -13.22
N SER A 74 -5.97 -2.88 -12.92
CA SER A 74 -5.90 -3.57 -11.63
C SER A 74 -5.69 -2.60 -10.47
N ALA A 75 -4.79 -1.62 -10.64
CA ALA A 75 -4.58 -0.55 -9.65
C ALA A 75 -5.83 0.31 -9.43
N TRP A 76 -6.51 0.74 -10.50
CA TRP A 76 -7.75 1.52 -10.38
C TRP A 76 -8.86 0.71 -9.69
N PHE A 77 -8.99 -0.56 -10.06
CA PHE A 77 -9.97 -1.46 -9.46
C PHE A 77 -9.76 -1.54 -7.94
N VAL A 78 -8.54 -1.86 -7.48
CA VAL A 78 -8.29 -2.03 -6.04
C VAL A 78 -8.45 -0.72 -5.27
N LEU A 79 -8.03 0.41 -5.83
CA LEU A 79 -8.22 1.73 -5.21
C LEU A 79 -9.70 2.04 -4.97
N HIS A 80 -10.55 1.75 -5.96
CA HIS A 80 -11.99 1.94 -5.83
C HIS A 80 -12.65 0.94 -4.89
N GLU A 81 -12.24 -0.33 -4.90
CA GLU A 81 -12.77 -1.34 -3.97
C GLU A 81 -12.45 -0.98 -2.52
N VAL A 82 -11.19 -0.68 -2.21
CA VAL A 82 -10.79 -0.31 -0.84
C VAL A 82 -11.47 0.98 -0.38
N LEU A 83 -11.56 2.00 -1.25
CA LEU A 83 -12.26 3.24 -0.91
C LEU A 83 -13.76 2.98 -0.63
N LYS A 84 -14.44 2.13 -1.42
CA LYS A 84 -15.82 1.74 -1.14
C LYS A 84 -15.94 1.07 0.23
N VAL A 85 -15.04 0.15 0.56
CA VAL A 85 -15.03 -0.54 1.86
C VAL A 85 -14.85 0.47 2.99
N ILE A 86 -13.85 1.34 2.93
CA ILE A 86 -13.58 2.37 3.95
C ILE A 86 -14.82 3.26 4.16
N LEU A 87 -15.41 3.77 3.07
CA LEU A 87 -16.59 4.65 3.16
C LEU A 87 -17.78 3.94 3.80
N LYS A 88 -18.06 2.69 3.38
CA LYS A 88 -19.21 1.94 3.90
C LYS A 88 -19.01 1.55 5.37
N ALA A 89 -17.79 1.17 5.74
CA ALA A 89 -17.46 0.82 7.12
C ALA A 89 -17.52 2.03 8.06
N LEU A 90 -17.13 3.22 7.59
CA LEU A 90 -17.20 4.48 8.33
C LEU A 90 -18.58 5.13 8.35
N ALA A 91 -19.50 4.75 7.46
CA ALA A 91 -20.80 5.40 7.31
C ALA A 91 -21.65 5.45 8.59
N PRO A 92 -21.68 4.42 9.46
CA PRO A 92 -22.40 4.50 10.74
C PRO A 92 -21.83 5.56 11.70
N MET A 93 -20.57 5.94 11.55
CA MET A 93 -19.86 6.86 12.46
C MET A 93 -19.73 8.28 11.89
N THR A 94 -19.55 8.39 10.57
CA THR A 94 -19.28 9.65 9.85
C THR A 94 -20.20 9.81 8.63
N PRO A 95 -21.53 9.85 8.83
CA PRO A 95 -22.50 9.62 7.77
C PRO A 95 -22.48 10.68 6.66
N PHE A 96 -22.35 11.97 7.00
CA PHE A 96 -22.49 13.04 6.01
C PHE A 96 -21.36 13.06 4.97
N ILE A 97 -20.11 12.92 5.42
CA ILE A 97 -18.96 12.97 4.51
C ILE A 97 -18.85 11.69 3.67
N THR A 98 -19.11 10.53 4.29
CA THR A 98 -19.12 9.25 3.58
C THR A 98 -20.20 9.22 2.49
N ASP A 99 -21.41 9.71 2.78
CA ASP A 99 -22.49 9.82 1.79
C ASP A 99 -22.16 10.82 0.67
N ARG A 100 -21.58 11.98 1.01
CA ARG A 100 -21.17 12.99 0.01
C ARG A 100 -20.17 12.42 -1.00
N ILE A 101 -19.13 11.73 -0.51
CA ILE A 101 -18.09 11.12 -1.36
C ILE A 101 -18.70 9.98 -2.18
N TYR A 102 -19.51 9.12 -1.57
CA TYR A 102 -20.11 7.98 -2.25
C TYR A 102 -21.07 8.38 -3.38
N ARG A 103 -21.83 9.46 -3.20
CA ARG A 103 -22.69 10.02 -4.26
C ARG A 103 -21.90 10.58 -5.43
N GLU A 104 -20.73 11.15 -5.17
CA GLU A 104 -19.87 11.72 -6.20
C GLU A 104 -19.26 10.61 -7.07
N LEU A 105 -18.78 9.54 -6.44
CA LEU A 105 -17.95 8.53 -7.12
C LEU A 105 -18.74 7.29 -7.58
N TYR A 106 -19.79 6.88 -6.88
CA TYR A 106 -20.37 5.54 -7.06
C TYR A 106 -21.88 5.54 -7.32
N ASN A 107 -22.68 6.15 -6.43
CA ASN A 107 -24.12 6.05 -6.53
C ASN A 107 -24.82 7.29 -5.96
N LYS A 108 -25.47 8.06 -6.85
CA LYS A 108 -26.22 9.28 -6.48
C LYS A 108 -27.35 9.03 -5.47
N LYS A 109 -27.81 7.80 -5.28
CA LYS A 109 -28.83 7.43 -4.26
C LYS A 109 -28.29 7.49 -2.83
N GLY A 110 -26.96 7.50 -2.65
CA GLY A 110 -26.30 7.60 -1.35
C GLY A 110 -25.87 6.25 -0.77
N ILE A 111 -24.98 6.32 0.22
CA ILE A 111 -24.32 5.14 0.83
C ILE A 111 -25.21 4.42 1.85
N HIS A 112 -26.15 5.13 2.48
CA HIS A 112 -26.96 4.58 3.58
C HIS A 112 -28.01 3.53 3.16
N ARG A 113 -28.04 3.17 1.87
CA ARG A 113 -28.85 2.08 1.32
C ARG A 113 -28.02 0.84 0.97
N GLU A 114 -26.70 0.96 1.07
CA GLU A 114 -25.77 -0.12 0.81
C GLU A 114 -25.65 -1.03 2.03
N GLN A 115 -25.38 -2.31 1.78
CA GLN A 115 -25.09 -3.26 2.85
C GLN A 115 -23.77 -2.90 3.54
N TYR A 116 -23.68 -3.08 4.86
CA TYR A 116 -22.41 -2.95 5.57
C TYR A 116 -21.37 -3.93 4.99
N PRO A 117 -20.09 -3.53 4.83
CA PRO A 117 -19.09 -4.42 4.26
C PRO A 117 -18.77 -5.55 5.24
N ILE A 118 -18.64 -6.77 4.73
CA ILE A 118 -18.27 -7.97 5.49
C ILE A 118 -17.05 -8.62 4.84
N PRO A 119 -16.32 -9.49 5.56
CA PRO A 119 -15.21 -10.24 4.97
C PRO A 119 -15.64 -11.02 3.72
N VAL A 120 -14.76 -11.04 2.74
CA VAL A 120 -14.94 -11.70 1.44
C VAL A 120 -14.01 -12.92 1.40
N ASP A 121 -14.57 -14.10 1.19
CA ASP A 121 -13.82 -15.35 1.31
C ASP A 121 -12.67 -15.47 0.28
N GLU A 122 -12.84 -14.87 -0.88
CA GLU A 122 -11.87 -14.87 -1.97
C GLU A 122 -10.70 -13.92 -1.72
N TRP A 123 -10.83 -12.92 -0.86
CA TRP A 123 -9.80 -11.91 -0.59
C TRP A 123 -8.79 -12.43 0.43
N LYS A 124 -8.07 -13.49 0.05
CA LYS A 124 -7.05 -14.15 0.87
C LYS A 124 -5.77 -14.30 0.05
N SER A 125 -4.64 -13.92 0.66
CA SER A 125 -3.31 -14.01 0.03
C SER A 125 -2.25 -14.27 1.08
N GLU A 126 -1.32 -15.19 0.80
CA GLU A 126 -0.17 -15.46 1.67
C GLU A 126 0.77 -14.24 1.78
N LEU A 127 0.69 -13.30 0.82
CA LEU A 127 1.47 -12.06 0.82
C LEU A 127 1.16 -11.17 2.03
N SER A 128 -0.01 -11.34 2.64
CA SER A 128 -0.39 -10.70 3.89
C SER A 128 0.51 -11.09 5.09
N GLY A 129 1.32 -12.15 4.97
CA GLY A 129 2.38 -12.47 5.93
C GLY A 129 3.64 -11.61 5.80
N LEU A 130 3.76 -10.82 4.72
CA LEU A 130 4.89 -9.93 4.44
C LEU A 130 4.55 -8.45 4.61
N THR A 131 3.34 -8.13 5.09
CA THR A 131 2.85 -6.75 5.27
C THR A 131 3.84 -5.90 6.03
N ASP A 132 4.23 -6.31 7.25
CA ASP A 132 5.17 -5.52 8.06
C ASP A 132 6.51 -5.30 7.34
N LEU A 133 7.03 -6.33 6.65
CA LEU A 133 8.29 -6.22 5.91
C LEU A 133 8.22 -5.18 4.79
N VAL A 134 7.13 -5.14 4.01
CA VAL A 134 6.99 -4.17 2.91
C VAL A 134 6.76 -2.74 3.44
N LEU A 135 5.94 -2.55 4.48
CA LEU A 135 5.70 -1.23 5.07
C LEU A 135 6.98 -0.66 5.71
N GLN A 136 7.75 -1.51 6.38
CA GLN A 136 9.02 -1.12 6.98
C GLN A 136 10.11 -0.87 5.94
N THR A 137 10.11 -1.59 4.81
CA THR A 137 10.99 -1.30 3.68
C THR A 137 10.70 0.08 3.10
N ASN A 138 9.43 0.45 2.91
CA ASN A 138 9.03 1.80 2.49
C ASN A 138 9.51 2.87 3.49
N SER A 139 9.27 2.61 4.77
CA SER A 139 9.68 3.51 5.85
C SER A 139 11.20 3.69 5.91
N ALA A 140 11.96 2.63 5.67
CA ALA A 140 13.41 2.65 5.61
C ALA A 140 13.93 3.46 4.41
N PHE A 141 13.33 3.34 3.22
CA PHE A 141 13.67 4.20 2.08
C PHE A 141 13.42 5.68 2.38
N TRP A 142 12.25 6.02 2.93
CA TRP A 142 11.95 7.41 3.28
C TRP A 142 12.85 7.94 4.39
N ARG A 143 13.19 7.11 5.38
CA ARG A 143 14.14 7.46 6.44
C ARG A 143 15.51 7.75 5.86
N PHE A 144 16.04 6.87 5.01
CA PHE A 144 17.30 7.06 4.31
C PHE A 144 17.31 8.38 3.52
N LYS A 145 16.26 8.66 2.74
CA LYS A 145 16.17 9.91 1.98
C LYS A 145 16.18 11.15 2.91
N ARG A 146 15.38 11.14 3.98
CA ARG A 146 15.31 12.25 4.96
C ARG A 146 16.65 12.49 5.68
N GLU A 147 17.27 11.44 6.18
CA GLU A 147 18.54 11.53 6.94
C GLU A 147 19.70 12.05 6.07
N ASN A 148 19.61 11.86 4.76
CA ASN A 148 20.62 12.29 3.79
C ASN A 148 20.22 13.52 2.97
N ASN A 149 19.17 14.26 3.37
CA ASN A 149 18.66 15.45 2.67
C ASN A 149 18.29 15.22 1.19
N ILE A 150 17.92 13.98 0.83
CA ILE A 150 17.45 13.62 -0.50
C ILE A 150 15.94 13.85 -0.55
N SER A 151 15.45 14.53 -1.58
CA SER A 151 14.01 14.70 -1.79
C SER A 151 13.32 13.34 -1.94
N LEU A 152 12.14 13.15 -1.32
CA LEU A 152 11.38 11.91 -1.46
C LEU A 152 11.05 11.57 -2.93
N ARG A 153 10.93 12.60 -3.77
CA ARG A 153 10.68 12.48 -5.22
C ARG A 153 11.94 12.19 -6.04
N GLN A 154 13.12 12.46 -5.50
CA GLN A 154 14.38 12.20 -6.19
C GLN A 154 14.60 10.69 -6.28
N GLY A 155 14.89 10.20 -7.49
CA GLY A 155 15.17 8.79 -7.74
C GLY A 155 16.47 8.31 -7.10
N LEU A 156 16.62 6.99 -7.01
CA LEU A 156 17.81 6.31 -6.49
C LEU A 156 18.45 5.48 -7.61
N PRO A 157 19.76 5.59 -7.85
CA PRO A 157 20.40 4.84 -8.95
C PRO A 157 20.30 3.33 -8.80
N GLU A 158 20.51 2.83 -7.58
CA GLU A 158 20.47 1.39 -7.33
C GLU A 158 20.11 1.10 -5.88
N ALA A 159 19.27 0.09 -5.66
CA ALA A 159 18.96 -0.40 -4.32
C ALA A 159 18.76 -1.93 -4.31
N TYR A 160 18.95 -2.55 -3.15
CA TYR A 160 18.64 -3.97 -2.92
C TYR A 160 17.68 -4.11 -1.74
N ILE A 161 16.66 -4.95 -1.89
CA ILE A 161 15.64 -5.23 -0.86
C ILE A 161 15.55 -6.74 -0.56
N PRO A 162 14.88 -7.16 0.53
CA PRO A 162 14.69 -8.58 0.82
C PRO A 162 14.08 -9.38 -0.33
N LYS A 163 14.57 -10.61 -0.54
CA LYS A 163 14.14 -11.48 -1.66
C LYS A 163 12.65 -11.83 -1.64
N SER A 164 12.06 -11.89 -0.45
CA SER A 164 10.63 -12.14 -0.26
C SER A 164 9.74 -11.04 -0.83
N LEU A 165 10.26 -9.82 -0.99
CA LEU A 165 9.51 -8.67 -1.53
C LEU A 165 9.50 -8.60 -3.06
N ARG A 166 9.97 -9.65 -3.76
CA ARG A 166 9.91 -9.73 -5.22
C ARG A 166 8.53 -9.47 -5.83
N PRO A 167 7.40 -9.88 -5.20
CA PRO A 167 6.08 -9.55 -5.74
C PRO A 167 5.78 -8.04 -5.85
N TRP A 168 6.49 -7.19 -5.11
CA TRP A 168 6.34 -5.73 -5.12
C TRP A 168 7.41 -5.02 -5.96
N GLU A 169 8.23 -5.73 -6.74
CA GLU A 169 9.38 -5.18 -7.47
C GLU A 169 9.01 -3.93 -8.28
N ALA A 170 8.02 -4.05 -9.17
CA ALA A 170 7.64 -2.98 -10.08
C ALA A 170 7.09 -1.75 -9.33
N ASP A 171 6.24 -1.98 -8.33
CA ASP A 171 5.62 -0.89 -7.56
C ASP A 171 6.63 -0.18 -6.66
N LEU A 172 7.50 -0.91 -5.96
CA LEU A 172 8.56 -0.31 -5.14
C LEU A 172 9.57 0.45 -5.98
N LYS A 173 9.89 -0.08 -7.17
CA LYS A 173 10.76 0.60 -8.13
C LYS A 173 10.15 1.94 -8.55
N ALA A 174 8.87 1.95 -8.93
CA ALA A 174 8.16 3.16 -9.32
C ALA A 174 8.00 4.16 -8.16
N MET A 175 7.56 3.68 -7.00
CA MET A 175 7.29 4.49 -5.79
C MET A 175 8.53 5.26 -5.31
N HIS A 176 9.69 4.61 -5.32
CA HIS A 176 10.94 5.22 -4.81
C HIS A 176 11.83 5.80 -5.90
N GLY A 177 11.43 5.67 -7.18
CA GLY A 177 12.19 6.13 -8.34
C GLY A 177 13.52 5.40 -8.51
N ILE A 178 13.53 4.08 -8.30
CA ILE A 178 14.76 3.28 -8.31
C ILE A 178 15.09 2.87 -9.75
N GLU A 179 16.27 3.18 -10.27
CA GLU A 179 16.63 2.79 -11.65
C GLU A 179 16.91 1.29 -11.76
N LYS A 180 17.68 0.76 -10.80
CA LYS A 180 18.04 -0.66 -10.69
C LYS A 180 17.69 -1.20 -9.30
N LEU A 181 16.72 -2.11 -9.24
CA LEU A 181 16.33 -2.78 -8.01
C LEU A 181 16.82 -4.23 -8.03
N GLY A 182 17.60 -4.61 -7.01
CA GLY A 182 18.10 -5.96 -6.80
C GLY A 182 17.52 -6.60 -5.53
N PHE A 183 17.86 -7.87 -5.29
CA PHE A 183 17.34 -8.63 -4.16
C PHE A 183 18.43 -9.30 -3.32
N GLY A 184 18.34 -9.16 -2.00
CA GLY A 184 19.34 -9.64 -1.05
C GLY A 184 20.47 -8.64 -0.83
N SER A 185 21.70 -9.13 -0.69
CA SER A 185 22.88 -8.28 -0.48
C SER A 185 23.60 -7.98 -1.80
N PRO A 186 24.12 -6.75 -2.00
CA PRO A 186 24.92 -6.42 -3.16
C PRO A 186 26.25 -7.18 -3.16
N THR A 187 26.78 -7.48 -4.35
CA THR A 187 28.10 -8.12 -4.52
C THR A 187 29.25 -7.12 -4.68
N THR A 188 28.93 -5.85 -4.88
CA THR A 188 29.89 -4.75 -5.10
C THR A 188 29.83 -3.72 -3.98
N ASN A 189 30.93 -3.01 -3.75
CA ASN A 189 30.99 -1.90 -2.78
C ASN A 189 30.15 -0.69 -3.21
N GLY A 190 30.02 0.30 -2.31
CA GLY A 190 29.37 1.58 -2.61
C GLY A 190 27.88 1.65 -2.28
N PHE A 191 27.40 0.76 -1.40
CA PHE A 191 26.05 0.80 -0.86
C PHE A 191 26.05 1.18 0.62
N HIS A 192 25.06 1.95 1.01
CA HIS A 192 24.74 2.24 2.40
C HIS A 192 23.72 1.22 2.89
N GLU A 193 24.03 0.52 3.98
CA GLU A 193 23.09 -0.40 4.62
C GLU A 193 22.08 0.39 5.47
N VAL A 194 20.80 0.06 5.31
CA VAL A 194 19.70 0.67 6.06
C VAL A 194 18.90 -0.45 6.73
N PRO A 195 19.02 -0.60 8.07
CA PRO A 195 18.39 -1.69 8.79
C PRO A 195 16.85 -1.58 8.81
N ILE A 196 16.17 -2.72 8.72
CA ILE A 196 14.72 -2.84 8.85
C ILE A 196 14.43 -3.37 10.27
N TYR A 197 14.24 -2.43 11.21
CA TYR A 197 14.31 -2.71 12.65
C TYR A 197 13.28 -3.73 13.18
N GLU A 198 12.07 -3.79 12.61
CA GLU A 198 11.01 -4.70 13.10
C GLU A 198 11.14 -6.15 12.59
N SER A 199 12.08 -6.46 11.68
CA SER A 199 12.46 -7.86 11.37
C SER A 199 13.33 -8.49 12.48
N GLY A 200 13.39 -7.86 13.65
CA GLY A 200 14.39 -8.17 14.68
C GLY A 200 15.82 -7.92 14.19
N GLY A 201 16.00 -6.94 13.29
CA GLY A 201 17.29 -6.58 12.68
C GLY A 201 17.85 -7.60 11.69
N LYS A 202 17.06 -8.57 11.21
CA LYS A 202 17.53 -9.60 10.27
C LYS A 202 17.53 -9.17 8.81
N ASP A 203 16.73 -8.17 8.46
CA ASP A 203 16.64 -7.64 7.11
C ASP A 203 17.17 -6.20 7.06
N SER A 204 17.85 -5.89 5.96
CA SER A 204 18.32 -4.56 5.62
C SER A 204 18.04 -4.30 4.15
N LEU A 205 17.85 -3.04 3.79
CA LEU A 205 17.96 -2.61 2.40
C LEU A 205 19.30 -1.92 2.18
N PHE A 206 19.80 -1.97 0.95
CA PHE A 206 21.09 -1.39 0.58
C PHE A 206 20.84 -0.34 -0.50
N VAL A 207 21.28 0.90 -0.28
CA VAL A 207 21.04 2.01 -1.23
C VAL A 207 22.34 2.60 -1.74
N ARG A 208 22.46 2.80 -3.04
CA ARG A 208 23.51 3.62 -3.63
C ARG A 208 23.07 5.08 -3.66
N PHE A 209 23.93 5.98 -3.19
CA PHE A 209 23.66 7.42 -3.24
C PHE A 209 23.48 7.88 -4.69
N PRO A 210 22.55 8.81 -4.95
CA PRO A 210 22.54 9.54 -6.21
C PRO A 210 23.86 10.29 -6.36
N SER A 211 24.44 10.29 -7.56
CA SER A 211 25.54 11.20 -7.89
C SER A 211 25.11 12.61 -7.49
N SER A 212 25.95 13.34 -6.75
CA SER A 212 25.68 14.75 -6.46
C SER A 212 25.38 15.45 -7.78
N SER A 213 24.16 15.97 -7.92
CA SER A 213 23.88 16.98 -8.92
C SER A 213 24.92 18.08 -8.70
N GLU A 214 25.87 18.19 -9.63
CA GLU A 214 26.69 19.39 -9.73
C GLU A 214 25.74 20.60 -9.74
N GLU A 215 26.07 21.55 -8.86
CA GLU A 215 25.49 22.87 -8.57
C GLU A 215 24.32 23.39 -9.41
#